data_AF-A0AA50Q4P5-F1
#
_entry.id   AF-A0AA50Q4P5-F1
#
_cell.length_a   1.000
_cell.length_b   1.000
_cell.length_c   1.000
_cell.angle_alpha   90.00
_cell.angle_beta   90.00
_cell.angle_gamma   90.00
#
_symmetry.space_group_name_H-M   'P 1'
#
loop_
_entity.id
_entity.type
_entity.pdbx_description
1 polymer ?
#
loop_
_entity_poly.entity_id
_entity_poly.type
_entity_poly.pdbx_seq_one_letter_code
_entity_poly.pdbx_strand_id
1 'polypeptide(L)'
;MISVTQTLQDWNKLQQAIQALNFGWQAKDLLPVSVQVNRQIYGIDALSARLETAISATGWLVQPSQLHILPVSLAQLMLQPVLQGEGVNDDGTHWQVHHLGQDRWSWTEIQLSFLADDQADQATHLAEAVTFLAEDKTRGKLAYQRLWGKPTPTQQKLVIELAVFTGFEGVTA
;
A
#
# COMPACT_ATOMS: atom_id res chain seq x y z
N MET A 1 -15.66 2.25 23.17
CA MET A 1 -14.81 2.56 21.99
C MET A 1 -14.55 1.27 21.26
N ILE A 2 -14.83 1.18 19.96
CA ILE A 2 -14.53 -0.03 19.17
C ILE A 2 -13.01 -0.03 18.90
N SER A 3 -12.28 -1.04 19.36
CA SER A 3 -10.86 -1.21 19.05
C SER A 3 -10.68 -1.95 17.72
N VAL A 4 -9.47 -1.87 17.15
CA VAL A 4 -9.05 -2.70 16.00
C VAL A 4 -9.28 -4.18 16.32
N THR A 5 -8.89 -4.62 17.52
CA THR A 5 -9.10 -5.99 18.02
C THR A 5 -10.57 -6.39 18.09
N GLN A 6 -11.45 -5.53 18.62
CA GLN A 6 -12.89 -5.83 18.65
C GLN A 6 -13.46 -5.97 17.24
N THR A 7 -13.02 -5.11 16.31
CA THR A 7 -13.46 -5.17 14.92
C THR A 7 -13.03 -6.47 14.25
N LEU A 8 -11.80 -6.93 14.49
CA LEU A 8 -11.31 -8.22 14.01
C LEU A 8 -12.14 -9.38 14.55
N GLN A 9 -12.44 -9.38 15.86
CA GLN A 9 -13.28 -10.41 16.47
C GLN A 9 -14.69 -10.43 15.87
N ASP A 10 -15.29 -9.26 15.64
CA ASP A 10 -16.63 -9.17 15.05
C ASP A 10 -16.62 -9.60 13.57
N TRP A 11 -15.55 -9.29 12.82
CA TRP A 11 -15.34 -9.79 11.47
C TRP A 11 -15.23 -11.31 11.43
N ASN A 12 -14.43 -11.92 12.31
CA ASN A 12 -14.26 -13.37 12.37
C ASN A 12 -15.58 -14.08 12.70
N LYS A 13 -16.39 -13.51 13.62
CA LYS A 13 -17.73 -14.02 13.91
C LYS A 13 -18.66 -13.94 12.69
N LEU A 14 -18.61 -12.83 11.94
CA LEU A 14 -19.37 -12.67 10.70
C LEU A 14 -18.96 -13.71 9.66
N GLN A 15 -17.65 -13.92 9.45
CA GLN A 15 -17.14 -14.94 8.53
C GLN A 15 -17.66 -16.34 8.89
N GLN A 16 -17.59 -16.72 10.17
CA GLN A 16 -18.12 -18.00 10.66
C GLN A 16 -19.62 -18.13 10.44
N ALA A 17 -20.40 -17.08 10.71
CA ALA A 17 -21.84 -17.09 10.49
C ALA A 17 -22.19 -17.26 9.00
N ILE A 18 -21.48 -16.59 8.11
CA ILE A 18 -21.69 -16.68 6.65
C ILE A 18 -21.31 -18.05 6.11
N GLN A 19 -20.21 -18.62 6.61
CA GLN A 19 -19.82 -20.00 6.28
C GLN A 19 -20.91 -20.99 6.70
N ALA A 20 -21.46 -20.85 7.92
CA ALA A 20 -22.54 -21.71 8.41
C ALA A 20 -23.83 -21.59 7.57
N LEU A 21 -24.08 -20.43 6.97
CA LEU A 21 -25.22 -20.19 6.09
C LEU A 21 -25.04 -20.75 4.67
N ASN A 22 -23.86 -21.26 4.31
CA ASN A 22 -23.53 -21.78 2.97
C ASN A 22 -23.91 -20.82 1.84
N PHE A 23 -23.74 -19.52 2.06
CA PHE A 23 -24.16 -18.48 1.12
C PHE A 23 -23.28 -18.42 -0.15
N GLY A 24 -22.24 -19.26 -0.25
CA GLY A 24 -21.30 -19.30 -1.38
C GLY A 24 -20.36 -18.08 -1.48
N TRP A 25 -20.62 -17.04 -0.71
CA TRP A 25 -19.76 -15.87 -0.59
C TRP A 25 -18.65 -16.11 0.43
N GLN A 26 -17.42 -15.75 0.07
CA GLN A 26 -16.27 -15.75 0.97
C GLN A 26 -15.83 -14.32 1.20
N ALA A 27 -15.95 -13.89 2.46
CA ALA A 27 -15.40 -12.62 2.90
C ALA A 27 -13.87 -12.65 2.80
N LYS A 28 -13.25 -11.51 2.46
CA LYS A 28 -11.80 -11.36 2.50
C LYS A 28 -11.29 -11.43 3.94
N ASP A 29 -10.09 -11.97 4.12
CA ASP A 29 -9.44 -11.99 5.42
C ASP A 29 -8.98 -10.59 5.81
N LEU A 30 -9.13 -10.27 7.10
CA LEU A 30 -8.57 -9.07 7.71
C LEU A 30 -7.46 -9.51 8.65
N LEU A 31 -6.24 -9.03 8.41
CA LEU A 31 -5.07 -9.40 9.21
C LEU A 31 -4.66 -8.23 10.11
N PRO A 32 -4.36 -8.48 11.40
CA PRO A 32 -3.85 -7.43 12.28
C PRO A 32 -2.45 -7.02 11.86
N VAL A 33 -2.22 -5.71 11.73
CA VAL A 33 -0.90 -5.17 11.35
C VAL A 33 -0.50 -3.99 12.22
N SER A 34 0.80 -3.89 12.48
CA SER A 34 1.43 -2.66 12.94
C SER A 34 2.05 -1.95 11.74
N VAL A 35 1.86 -0.63 11.70
CA VAL A 35 2.23 0.22 10.57
C VAL A 35 3.15 1.33 11.09
N GLN A 36 4.32 1.44 10.49
CA GLN A 36 5.22 2.57 10.68
C GLN A 36 5.26 3.39 9.40
N VAL A 37 5.06 4.70 9.53
CA VAL A 37 5.04 5.64 8.40
C VAL A 37 6.07 6.73 8.65
N ASN A 38 7.04 6.85 7.75
CA ASN A 38 8.02 7.91 7.75
C ASN A 38 7.83 8.78 6.50
N ARG A 39 7.57 10.07 6.70
CA ARG A 39 7.37 11.01 5.59
C ARG A 39 8.47 12.06 5.58
N GLN A 40 9.04 12.28 4.41
CA GLN A 40 10.04 13.32 4.16
C GLN A 40 9.65 14.14 2.94
N ILE A 41 10.10 15.40 2.93
CA ILE A 41 9.93 16.30 1.78
C ILE A 41 11.30 16.49 1.12
N TYR A 42 11.35 16.23 -0.18
CA TYR A 42 12.55 16.41 -1.00
C TYR A 42 12.37 17.52 -2.03
N GLY A 43 13.46 18.22 -2.31
CA GLY A 43 13.64 18.95 -3.58
C GLY A 43 14.15 18.02 -4.68
N ILE A 44 14.28 18.55 -5.90
CA ILE A 44 14.58 17.74 -7.09
C ILE A 44 15.89 16.93 -6.99
N ASP A 45 16.96 17.52 -6.45
CA ASP A 45 18.26 16.83 -6.35
C ASP A 45 18.21 15.65 -5.38
N ALA A 46 17.63 15.87 -4.19
CA ALA A 46 17.48 14.83 -3.18
C ALA A 46 16.51 13.72 -3.63
N LEU A 47 15.44 14.10 -4.35
CA LEU A 47 14.53 13.13 -4.95
C LEU A 47 15.26 12.26 -5.98
N SER A 48 16.07 12.87 -6.84
CA SER A 48 16.79 12.14 -7.89
C SER A 48 17.70 11.07 -7.28
N ALA A 49 18.48 11.44 -6.26
CA ALA A 49 19.30 10.49 -5.50
C ALA A 49 18.45 9.40 -4.81
N ARG A 50 17.25 9.73 -4.32
CA ARG A 50 16.34 8.73 -3.74
C ARG A 50 15.81 7.76 -4.79
N LEU A 51 15.41 8.26 -5.94
CA LEU A 51 14.90 7.45 -7.05
C LEU A 51 15.96 6.47 -7.55
N GLU A 52 17.23 6.87 -7.63
CA GLU A 52 18.34 5.97 -7.98
C GLU A 52 18.38 4.69 -7.13
N THR A 53 18.03 4.80 -5.85
CA THR A 53 17.97 3.63 -4.94
C THR A 53 16.68 2.83 -5.06
N ALA A 54 15.64 3.39 -5.69
CA ALA A 54 14.31 2.79 -5.79
C ALA A 54 13.97 2.25 -7.19
N ILE A 55 14.74 2.60 -8.23
CA ILE A 55 14.43 2.19 -9.62
C ILE A 55 14.48 0.69 -9.86
N SER A 56 15.17 -0.08 -9.01
CA SER A 56 15.26 -1.54 -9.08
C SER A 56 14.11 -2.24 -8.35
N ALA A 57 13.29 -1.49 -7.60
CA ALA A 57 12.16 -2.03 -6.86
C ALA A 57 11.06 -2.55 -7.82
N THR A 58 10.09 -3.27 -7.25
CA THR A 58 8.83 -3.53 -7.96
C THR A 58 7.89 -2.36 -7.73
N GLY A 59 7.33 -1.77 -8.78
CA GLY A 59 6.50 -0.58 -8.62
C GLY A 59 6.11 0.09 -9.91
N TRP A 60 5.61 1.31 -9.78
CA TRP A 60 5.23 2.16 -10.90
C TRP A 60 5.49 3.63 -10.59
N LEU A 61 5.78 4.41 -11.64
CA LEU A 61 6.00 5.85 -11.56
C LEU A 61 5.29 6.54 -12.71
N VAL A 62 4.59 7.63 -12.43
CA VAL A 62 3.95 8.50 -13.41
C VAL A 62 4.79 9.76 -13.59
N GLN A 63 5.08 10.07 -14.84
CA GLN A 63 5.59 11.34 -15.32
C GLN A 63 4.50 12.03 -16.17
N PRO A 64 4.63 13.33 -16.50
CA PRO A 64 3.62 14.07 -17.28
C PRO A 64 3.18 13.39 -18.58
N SER A 65 4.08 12.65 -19.24
CA SER A 65 3.81 12.02 -20.53
C SER A 65 3.75 10.49 -20.51
N GLN A 66 4.09 9.84 -19.39
CA GLN A 66 4.28 8.40 -19.38
C GLN A 66 4.10 7.77 -17.99
N LEU A 67 3.52 6.57 -17.99
CA LEU A 67 3.56 5.63 -16.87
C LEU A 67 4.69 4.62 -17.10
N HIS A 68 5.60 4.53 -16.14
CA HIS A 68 6.68 3.54 -16.08
C HIS A 68 6.33 2.44 -15.08
N ILE A 69 6.63 1.20 -15.46
CA ILE A 69 6.63 0.05 -14.55
C ILE A 69 8.09 -0.21 -14.18
N LEU A 70 8.36 -0.41 -12.90
CA LEU A 70 9.69 -0.72 -12.40
C LEU A 70 9.96 -2.23 -12.51
N PRO A 71 11.22 -2.64 -12.77
CA PRO A 71 12.41 -1.79 -12.85
C PRO A 71 12.54 -1.02 -14.18
N VAL A 72 13.12 0.18 -14.12
CA VAL A 72 13.34 1.06 -15.29
C VAL A 72 14.73 1.71 -15.23
N SER A 73 15.28 2.13 -16.36
CA SER A 73 16.57 2.83 -16.36
C SER A 73 16.45 4.25 -15.80
N LEU A 74 17.43 4.67 -14.99
CA LEU A 74 17.48 6.03 -14.45
C LEU A 74 17.44 7.09 -15.56
N ALA A 75 18.15 6.85 -16.67
CA ALA A 75 18.20 7.78 -17.80
C ALA A 75 16.81 8.09 -18.38
N GLN A 76 15.89 7.13 -18.35
CA GLN A 76 14.50 7.35 -18.78
C GLN A 76 13.72 8.21 -17.77
N LEU A 77 13.97 8.05 -16.47
CA LEU A 77 13.31 8.82 -15.42
C LEU A 77 13.81 10.26 -15.31
N MET A 78 15.08 10.52 -15.63
CA MET A 78 15.66 11.86 -15.49
C MET A 78 15.19 12.87 -16.57
N LEU A 79 14.39 12.43 -17.55
CA LEU A 79 13.88 13.31 -18.62
C LEU A 79 12.74 14.22 -18.16
N GLN A 80 11.97 13.80 -17.15
CA GLN A 80 10.79 14.52 -16.67
C GLN A 80 10.60 14.31 -15.16
N PRO A 81 10.05 15.29 -14.43
CA PRO A 81 9.76 15.12 -13.02
C PRO A 81 8.73 14.00 -12.79
N VAL A 82 8.98 13.16 -11.80
CA VAL A 82 7.99 12.19 -11.31
C VAL A 82 6.84 12.95 -10.67
N LEU A 83 5.60 12.63 -11.02
CA LEU A 83 4.40 13.23 -10.43
C LEU A 83 3.87 12.40 -9.27
N GLN A 84 3.83 11.08 -9.44
CA GLN A 84 3.36 10.15 -8.44
C GLN A 84 3.97 8.79 -8.69
N GLY A 85 4.08 7.97 -7.67
CA GLY A 85 4.41 6.57 -7.85
C GLY A 85 4.47 5.82 -6.54
N GLU A 86 4.56 4.50 -6.65
CA GLU A 86 4.61 3.59 -5.53
C GLU A 86 5.51 2.42 -5.86
N GLY A 87 6.11 1.83 -4.84
CA GLY A 87 6.89 0.62 -5.00
C GLY A 87 7.14 -0.12 -3.70
N VAL A 88 7.71 -1.30 -3.86
CA VAL A 88 8.14 -2.19 -2.78
C VAL A 88 9.57 -2.64 -3.07
N ASN A 89 10.45 -2.37 -2.12
CA ASN A 89 11.85 -2.78 -2.16
C ASN A 89 11.98 -4.27 -1.80
N ASP A 90 13.13 -4.86 -2.11
CA ASP A 90 13.42 -6.28 -1.80
C ASP A 90 13.39 -6.61 -0.30
N ASP A 91 13.62 -5.61 0.56
CA ASP A 91 13.54 -5.73 2.01
C ASP A 91 12.09 -5.64 2.55
N GLY A 92 11.10 -5.49 1.67
CA GLY A 92 9.69 -5.34 2.00
C GLY A 92 9.28 -3.91 2.41
N THR A 93 10.20 -2.93 2.38
CA THR A 93 9.84 -1.53 2.62
C THR A 93 9.04 -1.00 1.44
N HIS A 94 7.84 -0.50 1.71
CA HIS A 94 6.98 0.13 0.72
C HIS A 94 7.25 1.62 0.68
N TRP A 95 7.09 2.23 -0.48
CA TRP A 95 7.23 3.68 -0.63
C TRP A 95 6.17 4.26 -1.55
N GLN A 96 5.86 5.54 -1.31
CA GLN A 96 5.01 6.36 -2.14
C GLN A 96 5.70 7.70 -2.38
N VAL A 97 5.64 8.17 -3.61
CA VAL A 97 6.11 9.51 -3.99
C VAL A 97 4.96 10.31 -4.57
N HIS A 98 4.86 11.59 -4.19
CA HIS A 98 3.87 12.51 -4.73
C HIS A 98 4.45 13.91 -4.88
N HIS A 99 4.29 14.51 -6.05
CA HIS A 99 4.66 15.88 -6.33
C HIS A 99 3.67 16.84 -5.65
N LEU A 100 4.21 17.77 -4.85
CA LEU A 100 3.47 18.75 -4.08
C LEU A 100 3.36 20.12 -4.79
N GLY A 101 3.99 20.26 -5.96
CA GLY A 101 4.20 21.55 -6.63
C GLY A 101 5.43 22.29 -6.11
N GLN A 102 5.85 23.31 -6.86
CA GLN A 102 7.00 24.17 -6.55
C GLN A 102 8.31 23.36 -6.35
N ASP A 103 8.54 22.37 -7.21
CA ASP A 103 9.72 21.49 -7.16
C ASP A 103 9.90 20.81 -5.79
N ARG A 104 8.80 20.34 -5.21
CA ARG A 104 8.79 19.58 -3.96
C ARG A 104 8.03 18.27 -4.11
N TRP A 105 8.56 17.23 -3.45
CA TRP A 105 7.97 15.91 -3.43
C TRP A 105 7.86 15.39 -2.01
N SER A 106 6.72 14.78 -1.70
CA SER A 106 6.58 13.95 -0.52
C SER A 106 7.05 12.55 -0.85
N TRP A 107 8.00 12.04 -0.09
CA TRP A 107 8.36 10.62 -0.07
C TRP A 107 7.86 10.03 1.23
N THR A 108 7.06 8.99 1.15
CA THR A 108 6.49 8.29 2.32
C THR A 108 6.94 6.84 2.28
N GLU A 109 7.65 6.42 3.31
CA GLU A 109 8.04 5.03 3.55
C GLU A 109 7.08 4.39 4.52
N ILE A 110 6.68 3.16 4.22
CA ILE A 110 5.67 2.43 4.95
C ILE A 110 6.22 1.04 5.21
N GLN A 111 6.29 0.67 6.48
CA GLN A 111 6.67 -0.65 6.93
C GLN A 111 5.47 -1.33 7.57
N LEU A 112 5.16 -2.53 7.09
CA LEU A 112 4.07 -3.36 7.58
C LEU A 112 4.64 -4.52 8.36
N SER A 113 4.19 -4.68 9.61
CA SER A 113 4.47 -5.85 10.43
C SER A 113 3.17 -6.59 10.68
N PHE A 114 3.01 -7.75 10.04
CA PHE A 114 1.87 -8.63 10.28
C PHE A 114 2.02 -9.28 11.65
N LEU A 115 0.94 -9.21 12.43
CA LEU A 115 0.91 -9.70 13.79
C LEU A 115 0.20 -11.04 13.83
N ALA A 116 0.61 -11.90 14.76
CA ALA A 116 -0.17 -13.09 15.07
C ALA A 116 -1.45 -12.71 15.85
N ASP A 117 -2.43 -13.62 15.89
CA ASP A 117 -3.72 -13.38 16.54
C ASP A 117 -3.59 -13.06 18.04
N ASP A 118 -2.60 -13.64 18.72
CA ASP A 118 -2.29 -13.41 20.13
C ASP A 118 -1.60 -12.06 20.39
N GLN A 119 -1.26 -11.32 19.32
CA GLN A 119 -0.67 -9.98 19.35
C GLN A 119 -1.62 -8.91 18.77
N ALA A 120 -2.87 -9.26 18.47
CA ALA A 120 -3.83 -8.37 17.81
C ALA A 120 -4.22 -7.13 18.62
N ASP A 121 -3.89 -7.08 19.92
CA ASP A 121 -4.02 -5.90 20.77
C ASP A 121 -2.96 -4.82 20.49
N GLN A 122 -1.84 -5.19 19.86
CA GLN A 122 -0.78 -4.28 19.42
C GLN A 122 -0.99 -3.72 18.01
N ALA A 123 -2.02 -4.20 17.31
CA ALA A 123 -2.33 -3.80 15.94
C ALA A 123 -2.74 -2.32 15.88
N THR A 124 -2.14 -1.58 14.95
CA THR A 124 -2.57 -0.22 14.64
C THR A 124 -3.66 -0.20 13.57
N HIS A 125 -3.70 -1.21 12.70
CA HIS A 125 -4.66 -1.34 11.59
C HIS A 125 -5.09 -2.79 11.37
N LEU A 126 -6.14 -2.97 10.55
CA LEU A 126 -6.45 -4.24 9.87
C LEU A 126 -6.10 -4.12 8.39
N ALA A 127 -5.36 -5.09 7.85
CA ALA A 127 -5.00 -5.16 6.45
C ALA A 127 -5.95 -6.08 5.68
N GLU A 128 -6.45 -5.58 4.55
CA GLU A 128 -7.25 -6.32 3.56
C GLU A 128 -6.48 -6.40 2.24
N ALA A 129 -6.23 -7.61 1.75
CA ALA A 129 -5.62 -7.80 0.44
C ALA A 129 -6.63 -7.48 -0.67
N VAL A 130 -6.30 -6.49 -1.52
CA VAL A 130 -7.14 -6.04 -2.63
C VAL A 130 -6.36 -5.99 -3.93
N THR A 131 -7.04 -6.35 -5.02
CA THR A 131 -6.47 -6.34 -6.37
C THR A 131 -7.32 -5.46 -7.27
N PHE A 132 -6.69 -4.51 -7.95
CA PHE A 132 -7.36 -3.66 -8.93
C PHE A 132 -7.04 -4.14 -10.35
N LEU A 133 -8.06 -4.15 -11.22
CA LEU A 133 -7.84 -4.43 -12.63
C LEU A 133 -6.97 -3.32 -13.22
N ALA A 134 -5.85 -3.66 -13.85
CA ALA A 134 -5.22 -2.74 -14.79
C ALA A 134 -6.02 -2.76 -16.10
N GLU A 135 -6.21 -1.60 -16.70
CA GLU A 135 -6.85 -1.46 -18.02
C GLU A 135 -6.05 -2.16 -19.12
N ASP A 136 -4.75 -2.32 -18.92
CA ASP A 136 -3.82 -2.98 -19.83
C ASP A 136 -3.55 -4.43 -19.41
N LYS A 137 -4.03 -5.40 -20.21
CA LYS A 137 -3.85 -6.84 -19.98
C LYS A 137 -2.39 -7.28 -19.95
N THR A 138 -1.45 -6.47 -20.45
CA THR A 138 -0.02 -6.81 -20.48
C THR A 138 0.71 -6.47 -19.17
N ARG A 139 0.09 -5.68 -18.28
CA ARG A 139 0.76 -5.12 -17.08
C ARG A 139 0.39 -5.82 -15.76
N GLY A 140 -0.41 -6.89 -15.81
CA GLY A 140 -0.93 -7.55 -14.63
C GLY A 140 -1.95 -6.70 -13.88
N LYS A 141 -2.41 -7.17 -12.70
CA LYS A 141 -3.30 -6.44 -11.80
C LYS A 141 -2.46 -5.77 -10.71
N LEU A 142 -2.85 -4.57 -10.29
CA LEU A 142 -2.20 -3.93 -9.15
C LEU A 142 -2.68 -4.60 -7.85
N ALA A 143 -1.76 -5.04 -7.01
CA ALA A 143 -2.04 -5.62 -5.70
C ALA A 143 -1.68 -4.65 -4.58
N TYR A 144 -2.55 -4.60 -3.57
CA TYR A 144 -2.42 -3.70 -2.44
C TYR A 144 -2.85 -4.36 -1.13
N GLN A 145 -2.32 -3.84 -0.03
CA GLN A 145 -2.93 -3.95 1.30
C GLN A 145 -3.71 -2.66 1.60
N ARG A 146 -5.03 -2.78 1.70
CA ARG A 146 -5.88 -1.70 2.17
C ARG A 146 -5.91 -1.75 3.69
N LEU A 147 -5.48 -0.66 4.32
CA LEU A 147 -5.34 -0.57 5.77
C LEU A 147 -6.52 0.19 6.37
N TRP A 148 -7.27 -0.54 7.18
CA TRP A 148 -8.41 -0.05 7.94
C TRP A 148 -7.92 0.41 9.31
N GLY A 149 -7.98 1.71 9.55
CA GLY A 149 -7.44 2.37 10.73
C GLY A 149 -8.41 3.40 11.31
N LYS A 150 -7.95 4.06 12.38
CA LYS A 150 -8.62 5.22 12.95
C LYS A 150 -7.79 6.46 12.62
N PRO A 151 -8.27 7.34 11.73
CA PRO A 151 -7.51 8.52 11.33
C PRO A 151 -7.33 9.50 12.50
N THR A 152 -8.17 9.39 13.54
CA THR A 152 -8.02 10.14 14.79
C THR A 152 -8.40 9.27 16.00
N PRO A 153 -7.85 9.53 17.20
CA PRO A 153 -8.20 8.78 18.41
C PRO A 153 -9.68 8.85 18.80
N THR A 154 -10.39 9.90 18.38
CA THR A 154 -11.80 10.14 18.70
C THR A 154 -12.77 9.48 17.73
N GLN A 155 -12.27 8.95 16.59
CA GLN A 155 -13.09 8.27 15.59
C GLN A 155 -13.62 6.94 16.14
N GLN A 156 -14.94 6.72 16.03
CA GLN A 156 -15.60 5.51 16.54
C GLN A 156 -15.71 4.39 15.51
N LYS A 157 -15.39 4.65 14.24
CA LYS A 157 -15.49 3.70 13.13
C LYS A 157 -14.14 3.59 12.43
N LEU A 158 -13.78 2.38 12.01
CA LEU A 158 -12.64 2.21 11.11
C LEU A 158 -12.98 2.78 9.73
N VAL A 159 -11.99 3.39 9.10
CA VAL A 159 -12.04 3.83 7.71
C VAL A 159 -10.79 3.35 6.99
N ILE A 160 -10.82 3.38 5.66
CA ILE A 160 -9.61 3.17 4.87
C ILE A 160 -8.70 4.36 5.11
N GLU A 161 -7.59 4.14 5.80
CA GLU A 161 -6.62 5.17 6.14
C GLU A 161 -5.49 5.23 5.10
N LEU A 162 -5.03 4.06 4.65
CA LEU A 162 -3.93 3.92 3.71
C LEU A 162 -4.18 2.74 2.77
N ALA A 163 -3.63 2.81 1.56
CA ALA A 163 -3.46 1.66 0.68
C ALA A 163 -1.98 1.54 0.37
N VAL A 164 -1.41 0.34 0.52
CA VAL A 164 0.01 0.08 0.37
C VAL A 164 0.21 -0.87 -0.80
N PHE A 165 0.92 -0.42 -1.83
CA PHE A 165 1.21 -1.24 -3.00
C PHE A 165 2.09 -2.43 -2.62
N THR A 166 1.70 -3.64 -3.02
CA THR A 166 2.43 -4.88 -2.73
C THR A 166 2.99 -5.56 -3.96
N GLY A 167 2.71 -5.06 -5.17
CA GLY A 167 3.23 -5.63 -6.41
C GLY A 167 2.18 -5.76 -7.51
N PHE A 168 2.53 -6.56 -8.52
CA PHE A 168 1.66 -6.91 -9.63
C PHE A 168 1.27 -8.39 -9.56
N GLU A 169 0.00 -8.70 -9.81
CA GLU A 169 -0.51 -10.07 -9.89
C GLU A 169 -0.90 -10.46 -11.32
N GLY A 170 -0.80 -11.75 -11.66
CA GLY A 170 -1.31 -12.27 -12.93
C GLY A 170 -0.47 -11.95 -14.17
N VAL A 171 0.76 -11.45 -13.99
CA VAL A 171 1.77 -11.47 -15.06
C VAL A 171 2.27 -12.91 -15.19
N THR A 172 1.82 -13.61 -16.23
CA THR A 172 2.42 -14.90 -16.60
C THR A 172 3.71 -14.59 -17.35
N ALA A 173 4.82 -15.13 -16.85
CA ALA A 173 6.13 -15.07 -17.51
C ALA A 173 6.13 -15.86 -18.83
#